data_AF-A0A2K3USV0-F1
#
_entry.id   AF-A0A2K3USV0-F1
#
_cell.length_a   1.000
_cell.length_b   1.000
_cell.length_c   1.000
_cell.angle_alpha   90.00
_cell.angle_beta   90.00
_cell.angle_gamma   90.00
#
_symmetry.space_group_name_H-M   'P 1'
#
loop_
_entity.id
_entity.type
_entity.pdbx_description
1 polymer ?
#
loop_
_entity_poly.entity_id
_entity_poly.type
_entity_poly.pdbx_seq_one_letter_code
_entity_poly.pdbx_strand_id
1 'polypeptide(L)'
;MNRFLIATLCLVLAACGGGGGTGGIPAPTPAPLPTPGDDRAPRPLTVQVTPDRPRMVEGTLTPDGGTLTATAADGTVFTLTAPANAVFGPLKVRMTPVARLGGLNGAGGYLAAVHLEPKGAEFFEPLTLKIAAPQALKPETLRAFNSHALGADFYFQGRAVEGRTATLRLLHFSNPGVAVIEESDLPVPPVPTSPRDRLENDLALDITKETQLLDRFHAQLGPLLEAALTSDAKLKTATGQFLTWRSEVERLGLSEVYKTQIYQGWKLIAQGIEGAVERAHAECAVNSDLTRLRDIVTWVSWVKRNPRLSPYFNGKMARFEQLARDCARFELEVNSTITMDLGDARFESTVHTNIPLMPAGGETDLPTTLMGHAPLEVRGYRAEIENCTVTPGTPVAQLDVEAELGLAWLDTTAGIPFLDLLPGYNRVPGTIVCKTSNSPVTRDLPDWSSSFSTAHLDECSPEGCYRIEDWQPGVGSVLGTKTYERTVPAAGRVYHEKTTLTLRHAPL
;
A
#
# COMPACT_ATOMS: atom_id res chain seq x y z
N MET A 1 -59.66 7.08 16.14
CA MET A 1 -60.85 6.21 15.98
C MET A 1 -60.70 5.44 14.68
N ASN A 2 -61.00 4.13 14.69
CA ASN A 2 -61.17 3.13 13.59
C ASN A 2 -60.13 3.13 12.43
N ARG A 3 -59.31 2.08 12.18
CA ARG A 3 -59.52 0.61 12.01
C ARG A 3 -60.04 0.18 10.63
N PHE A 4 -59.17 -0.45 9.83
CA PHE A 4 -59.33 -1.59 8.88
C PHE A 4 -57.97 -1.75 8.14
N LEU A 5 -57.26 -2.88 8.03
CA LEU A 5 -57.41 -4.29 8.49
C LEU A 5 -58.20 -5.25 7.57
N ILE A 6 -57.52 -5.74 6.51
CA ILE A 6 -57.81 -6.93 5.66
C ILE A 6 -56.41 -7.52 5.35
N ALA A 7 -55.97 -8.73 5.75
CA ALA A 7 -56.52 -10.09 5.67
C ALA A 7 -56.06 -10.87 4.41
N THR A 8 -54.97 -11.62 4.62
CA THR A 8 -54.40 -12.79 3.94
C THR A 8 -55.21 -13.46 2.80
N LEU A 9 -54.51 -13.80 1.70
CA LEU A 9 -54.89 -14.91 0.83
C LEU A 9 -53.66 -15.80 0.52
N CYS A 10 -53.68 -17.05 0.98
CA CYS A 10 -52.71 -18.07 0.60
C CYS A 10 -53.09 -18.67 -0.75
N LEU A 11 -52.12 -18.78 -1.68
CA LEU A 11 -52.26 -19.66 -2.84
C LEU A 11 -51.28 -20.83 -2.70
N VAL A 12 -51.82 -22.05 -2.63
CA VAL A 12 -51.04 -23.29 -2.63
C VAL A 12 -50.94 -23.78 -4.06
N LEU A 13 -49.71 -23.90 -4.58
CA LEU A 13 -49.42 -24.64 -5.80
C LEU A 13 -48.52 -25.83 -5.45
N ALA A 14 -49.10 -27.02 -5.46
CA ALA A 14 -48.38 -28.27 -5.36
C ALA A 14 -47.96 -28.72 -6.77
N ALA A 15 -46.66 -28.95 -6.97
CA ALA A 15 -46.13 -29.62 -8.15
C ALA A 15 -45.10 -30.67 -7.69
N CYS A 16 -45.45 -31.95 -7.86
CA CYS A 16 -44.55 -33.07 -7.60
C CYS A 16 -43.85 -33.50 -8.89
N GLY A 17 -42.59 -33.93 -8.76
CA GLY A 17 -41.95 -34.86 -9.70
C GLY A 17 -40.90 -34.25 -10.64
N GLY A 18 -39.68 -34.77 -10.57
CA GLY A 18 -38.59 -34.40 -11.49
C GLY A 18 -37.21 -34.63 -10.90
N GLY A 19 -36.82 -35.89 -10.68
CA GLY A 19 -35.46 -36.22 -10.22
C GLY A 19 -34.42 -35.96 -11.32
N GLY A 20 -33.38 -35.19 -10.99
CA GLY A 20 -32.28 -34.87 -11.90
C GLY A 20 -30.98 -34.65 -11.12
N GLY A 21 -30.35 -35.73 -10.69
CA GLY A 21 -29.10 -35.68 -9.92
C GLY A 21 -27.90 -35.28 -10.76
N THR A 22 -27.70 -33.98 -10.98
CA THR A 22 -26.43 -33.46 -11.50
C THR A 22 -25.39 -33.52 -10.40
N GLY A 23 -24.60 -34.60 -10.38
CA GLY A 23 -23.44 -34.75 -9.51
C GLY A 23 -22.39 -33.69 -9.84
N GLY A 24 -22.44 -32.56 -9.15
CA GLY A 24 -21.37 -31.57 -9.18
C GLY A 24 -20.11 -32.21 -8.60
N ILE A 25 -19.10 -32.44 -9.44
CA ILE A 25 -17.76 -32.81 -8.98
C ILE A 25 -17.29 -31.65 -8.09
N PRO A 26 -17.02 -31.88 -6.79
CA PRO A 26 -16.48 -30.82 -5.96
C PRO A 26 -15.14 -30.39 -6.56
N ALA A 27 -14.98 -29.09 -6.80
CA ALA A 27 -13.71 -28.54 -7.24
C ALA A 27 -12.61 -29.03 -6.29
N PRO A 28 -11.49 -29.59 -6.79
CA PRO A 28 -10.46 -30.12 -5.92
C PRO A 28 -9.94 -28.98 -5.05
N THR A 29 -10.17 -29.09 -3.74
CA THR A 29 -9.56 -28.20 -2.74
C THR A 29 -8.07 -28.15 -3.06
N PRO A 30 -7.48 -26.97 -3.31
CA PRO A 30 -6.05 -26.87 -3.55
C PRO A 30 -5.32 -27.57 -2.41
N ALA A 31 -4.59 -28.64 -2.71
CA ALA A 31 -3.76 -29.28 -1.71
C ALA A 31 -2.85 -28.19 -1.14
N PRO A 32 -2.74 -28.03 0.19
CA PRO A 32 -1.82 -27.06 0.75
C PRO A 32 -0.44 -27.35 0.16
N LEU A 33 0.19 -26.31 -0.41
CA LEU A 33 1.54 -26.43 -0.93
C LEU A 33 2.39 -27.08 0.14
N PRO A 34 3.16 -28.13 -0.16
CA PRO A 34 4.09 -28.67 0.81
C PRO A 34 5.11 -27.58 1.11
N THR A 35 4.93 -26.89 2.25
CA THR A 35 6.06 -26.37 3.02
C THR A 35 7.09 -27.50 3.04
N PRO A 36 8.36 -27.26 2.69
CA PRO A 36 9.43 -28.23 2.90
C PRO A 36 9.38 -28.69 4.35
N GLY A 37 8.81 -29.88 4.53
CA GLY A 37 8.19 -30.27 5.79
C GLY A 37 9.26 -30.81 6.71
N ASP A 38 9.32 -30.25 7.92
CA ASP A 38 10.02 -30.92 8.99
C ASP A 38 9.20 -32.16 9.42
N ASP A 39 9.40 -33.27 8.73
CA ASP A 39 8.69 -34.55 8.89
C ASP A 39 8.99 -35.25 10.24
N ARG A 40 9.83 -34.65 11.10
CA ARG A 40 10.10 -35.16 12.44
C ARG A 40 8.84 -35.09 13.30
N ALA A 41 8.41 -36.24 13.83
CA ALA A 41 7.32 -36.29 14.79
C ALA A 41 7.61 -35.41 16.03
N PRO A 42 6.67 -34.56 16.48
CA PRO A 42 6.84 -33.74 17.68
C PRO A 42 7.16 -34.59 18.91
N ARG A 43 8.11 -34.09 19.70
CA ARG A 43 8.60 -34.67 20.95
C ARG A 43 8.76 -33.55 21.99
N PRO A 44 7.65 -32.91 22.41
CA PRO A 44 7.67 -31.78 23.33
C PRO A 44 8.21 -32.22 24.71
N LEU A 45 9.17 -31.48 25.24
CA LEU A 45 9.64 -31.65 26.61
C LEU A 45 8.85 -30.72 27.54
N THR A 46 8.47 -31.20 28.73
CA THR A 46 7.84 -30.35 29.76
C THR A 46 8.74 -30.28 30.98
N VAL A 47 9.14 -29.05 31.34
CA VAL A 47 9.86 -28.70 32.56
C VAL A 47 8.90 -28.08 33.58
N GLN A 48 9.37 -27.85 34.81
CA GLN A 48 8.60 -27.20 35.88
C GLN A 48 9.24 -25.85 36.24
N VAL A 49 8.63 -24.75 35.77
CA VAL A 49 9.10 -23.39 36.07
C VAL A 49 8.45 -22.90 37.37
N THR A 50 9.27 -22.47 38.34
CA THR A 50 8.83 -21.86 39.61
C THR A 50 9.22 -20.39 39.67
N PRO A 51 8.31 -19.42 39.42
CA PRO A 51 8.62 -17.99 39.48
C PRO A 51 8.81 -17.44 40.90
N ASP A 52 9.81 -16.59 41.09
CA ASP A 52 10.11 -15.82 42.30
C ASP A 52 9.23 -14.57 42.39
N ARG A 53 7.92 -14.77 42.65
CA ARG A 53 6.91 -13.69 42.67
C ARG A 53 7.29 -12.47 43.54
N PRO A 54 7.93 -12.60 44.71
CA PRO A 54 8.41 -11.46 45.50
C PRO A 54 9.41 -10.54 44.78
N ARG A 55 10.05 -10.99 43.69
CA ARG A 55 11.00 -10.21 42.87
C ARG A 55 10.47 -9.88 41.47
N MET A 56 9.15 -9.99 41.26
CA MET A 56 8.48 -9.53 40.04
C MET A 56 8.62 -8.01 39.89
N VAL A 57 8.86 -7.56 38.66
CA VAL A 57 8.73 -6.16 38.26
C VAL A 57 7.67 -6.01 37.16
N GLU A 58 7.00 -4.86 37.12
CA GLU A 58 6.09 -4.47 36.04
C GLU A 58 6.62 -3.22 35.33
N GLY A 59 6.30 -3.07 34.04
CA GLY A 59 6.59 -1.87 33.26
C GLY A 59 5.72 -1.80 32.01
N THR A 60 6.02 -0.83 31.15
CA THR A 60 5.33 -0.66 29.85
C THR A 60 6.38 -0.49 28.75
N LEU A 61 6.24 -1.24 27.66
CA LEU A 61 6.98 -1.02 26.42
C LEU A 61 6.11 -0.17 25.49
N THR A 62 6.70 0.79 24.77
CA THR A 62 5.99 1.69 23.84
C THR A 62 6.56 1.56 22.43
N PRO A 63 5.91 2.15 21.40
CA PRO A 63 6.48 2.20 20.06
C PRO A 63 7.87 2.86 19.99
N ASP A 64 8.21 3.76 20.90
CA ASP A 64 9.54 4.37 21.02
C ASP A 64 10.60 3.42 21.64
N GLY A 65 10.17 2.24 22.10
CA GLY A 65 10.98 1.22 22.77
C GLY A 65 10.70 1.15 24.28
N GLY A 66 11.70 0.71 25.04
CA GLY A 66 11.60 0.65 26.51
C GLY A 66 12.66 -0.25 27.14
N THR A 67 12.80 -0.19 28.47
CA THR A 67 13.66 -1.11 29.23
C THR A 67 13.03 -1.45 30.58
N LEU A 68 13.15 -2.70 30.99
CA LEU A 68 12.67 -3.24 32.28
C LEU A 68 13.79 -4.07 32.91
N THR A 69 14.03 -3.90 34.21
CA THR A 69 15.12 -4.58 34.93
C THR A 69 14.61 -5.28 36.19
N ALA A 70 15.02 -6.54 36.40
CA ALA A 70 14.74 -7.33 37.59
C ALA A 70 16.04 -7.93 38.16
N THR A 71 16.07 -8.23 39.44
CA THR A 71 17.21 -8.88 40.12
C THR A 71 16.72 -10.10 40.88
N ALA A 72 17.38 -11.24 40.71
CA ALA A 72 17.08 -12.49 41.41
C ALA A 72 17.71 -12.56 42.81
N ALA A 73 17.34 -13.60 43.57
CA ALA A 73 17.84 -13.84 44.93
C ALA A 73 19.36 -14.06 45.03
N ASP A 74 19.99 -14.55 43.96
CA ASP A 74 21.42 -14.83 43.82
C ASP A 74 22.24 -13.60 43.36
N GLY A 75 21.58 -12.48 43.08
CA GLY A 75 22.20 -11.27 42.54
C GLY A 75 22.29 -11.22 41.01
N THR A 76 21.75 -12.21 40.29
CA THR A 76 21.65 -12.15 38.82
C THR A 76 20.70 -11.04 38.39
N VAL A 77 21.14 -10.18 37.46
CA VAL A 77 20.36 -9.05 36.94
C VAL A 77 19.87 -9.35 35.52
N PHE A 78 18.57 -9.22 35.33
CA PHE A 78 17.88 -9.36 34.04
C PHE A 78 17.50 -7.97 33.53
N THR A 79 17.91 -7.62 32.31
CA THR A 79 17.51 -6.38 31.64
C THR A 79 16.88 -6.74 30.30
N LEU A 80 15.58 -6.47 30.17
CA LEU A 80 14.83 -6.61 28.94
C LEU A 80 14.74 -5.24 28.26
N THR A 81 15.23 -5.13 27.03
CA THR A 81 15.21 -3.89 26.23
C THR A 81 14.45 -4.12 24.93
N ALA A 82 13.51 -3.21 24.65
CA ALA A 82 12.78 -3.13 23.39
C ALA A 82 13.37 -2.01 22.51
N PRO A 83 13.75 -2.28 21.25
CA PRO A 83 14.04 -1.23 20.29
C PRO A 83 12.76 -0.49 19.88
N ALA A 84 12.91 0.66 19.25
CA ALA A 84 11.79 1.35 18.61
C ALA A 84 11.10 0.44 17.57
N ASN A 85 9.78 0.58 17.45
CA ASN A 85 8.87 -0.20 16.62
C ASN A 85 8.72 -1.70 17.02
N ALA A 86 9.28 -2.16 18.14
CA ALA A 86 9.08 -3.55 18.59
C ALA A 86 7.61 -3.89 18.92
N VAL A 87 6.82 -2.90 19.34
CA VAL A 87 5.38 -3.01 19.64
C VAL A 87 4.57 -1.95 18.90
N PHE A 88 3.34 -2.27 18.50
CA PHE A 88 2.43 -1.35 17.81
C PHE A 88 1.84 -0.26 18.72
N GLY A 89 1.74 -0.54 20.02
CA GLY A 89 1.21 0.38 21.02
C GLY A 89 1.66 -0.01 22.43
N PRO A 90 1.28 0.76 23.46
CA PRO A 90 1.72 0.51 24.83
C PRO A 90 1.35 -0.89 25.34
N LEU A 91 2.36 -1.71 25.61
CA LEU A 91 2.23 -3.07 26.12
C LEU A 91 2.66 -3.09 27.59
N LYS A 92 1.74 -3.42 28.51
CA LYS A 92 2.10 -3.69 29.91
C LYS A 92 2.84 -5.03 29.98
N VAL A 93 4.01 -5.03 30.60
CA VAL A 93 4.90 -6.19 30.74
C VAL A 93 5.11 -6.54 32.20
N ARG A 94 5.17 -7.83 32.53
CA ARG A 94 5.68 -8.32 33.82
C ARG A 94 6.88 -9.22 33.58
N MET A 95 7.93 -9.04 34.39
CA MET A 95 9.12 -9.87 34.38
C MET A 95 9.35 -10.42 35.78
N THR A 96 9.23 -11.74 35.95
CA THR A 96 9.44 -12.43 37.23
C THR A 96 10.65 -13.36 37.10
N PRO A 97 11.72 -13.19 37.88
CA PRO A 97 12.82 -14.15 37.90
C PRO A 97 12.34 -15.57 38.24
N VAL A 98 13.01 -16.60 37.72
CA VAL A 98 12.70 -18.01 38.00
C VAL A 98 13.57 -18.51 39.16
N ALA A 99 12.95 -18.92 40.27
CA ALA A 99 13.64 -19.45 41.43
C ALA A 99 14.12 -20.90 41.24
N ARG A 100 13.40 -21.69 40.42
CA ARG A 100 13.71 -23.10 40.18
C ARG A 100 13.18 -23.58 38.83
N LEU A 101 13.98 -24.42 38.17
CA LEU A 101 13.60 -25.22 37.01
C LEU A 101 13.68 -26.71 37.40
N GLY A 102 12.58 -27.43 37.31
CA GLY A 102 12.52 -28.89 37.49
C GLY A 102 12.27 -29.64 36.18
N GLY A 103 12.41 -30.96 36.18
CA GLY A 103 12.14 -31.81 35.01
C GLY A 103 13.31 -32.00 34.04
N LEU A 104 14.47 -31.41 34.33
CA LEU A 104 15.75 -31.76 33.72
C LEU A 104 16.54 -32.63 34.68
N ASN A 105 17.06 -33.76 34.21
CA ASN A 105 18.01 -34.55 35.00
C ASN A 105 19.30 -33.75 35.16
N GLY A 106 20.03 -33.90 36.28
CA GLY A 106 21.36 -33.29 36.45
C GLY A 106 21.43 -31.75 36.61
N ALA A 107 20.36 -31.00 36.31
CA ALA A 107 20.30 -29.53 36.36
C ALA A 107 20.39 -28.94 37.79
N GLY A 108 21.55 -29.07 38.43
CA GLY A 108 21.93 -28.47 39.71
C GLY A 108 22.97 -27.34 39.59
N GLY A 109 23.31 -26.93 38.36
CA GLY A 109 24.25 -25.85 38.07
C GLY A 109 23.61 -24.46 38.12
N TYR A 110 24.30 -23.47 37.53
CA TYR A 110 23.79 -22.10 37.41
C TYR A 110 22.51 -22.08 36.55
N LEU A 111 21.47 -21.39 37.04
CA LEU A 111 20.19 -21.17 36.38
C LEU A 111 19.84 -19.69 36.48
N ALA A 112 19.54 -19.06 35.34
CA ALA A 112 19.04 -17.70 35.29
C ALA A 112 18.00 -17.56 34.17
N ALA A 113 16.73 -17.47 34.56
CA ALA A 113 15.61 -17.33 33.64
C ALA A 113 14.56 -16.36 34.18
N VAL A 114 13.67 -15.89 33.31
CA VAL A 114 12.52 -15.05 33.67
C VAL A 114 11.24 -15.62 33.08
N HIS A 115 10.14 -15.50 33.81
CA HIS A 115 8.78 -15.65 33.32
C HIS A 115 8.30 -14.27 32.82
N LEU A 116 7.95 -14.17 31.54
CA LEU A 116 7.48 -12.94 30.90
C LEU A 116 5.98 -13.01 30.62
N GLU A 117 5.26 -11.93 30.95
CA GLU A 117 3.84 -11.77 30.71
C GLU A 117 3.54 -10.44 29.99
N PRO A 118 2.50 -10.38 29.13
CA PRO A 118 1.53 -11.44 28.82
C PRO A 118 2.10 -12.55 27.92
N LYS A 119 1.78 -13.81 28.24
CA LYS A 119 2.23 -14.99 27.49
C LYS A 119 1.91 -14.84 25.99
N GLY A 120 2.89 -15.12 25.14
CA GLY A 120 2.67 -15.22 23.69
C GLY A 120 2.48 -13.89 22.97
N ALA A 121 2.71 -12.75 23.63
CA ALA A 121 2.88 -11.48 22.92
C ALA A 121 4.06 -11.61 21.94
N GLU A 122 3.86 -11.20 20.69
CA GLU A 122 4.86 -11.23 19.62
C GLU A 122 5.38 -9.82 19.32
N PHE A 123 6.60 -9.72 18.78
CA PHE A 123 7.28 -8.45 18.53
C PHE A 123 7.70 -8.31 17.06
N PHE A 124 7.57 -7.09 16.52
CA PHE A 124 7.95 -6.79 15.13
C PHE A 124 9.47 -6.67 14.95
N GLU A 125 10.17 -6.27 16.01
CA GLU A 125 11.63 -6.22 16.10
C GLU A 125 12.07 -7.01 17.36
N PRO A 126 13.15 -7.80 17.32
CA PRO A 126 13.54 -8.64 18.45
C PRO A 126 13.86 -7.84 19.72
N LEU A 127 13.25 -8.24 20.84
CA LEU A 127 13.65 -7.75 22.16
C LEU A 127 15.02 -8.33 22.53
N THR A 128 15.81 -7.59 23.30
CA THR A 128 17.07 -8.08 23.87
C THR A 128 16.88 -8.37 25.35
N LEU A 129 17.12 -9.62 25.76
CA LEU A 129 17.23 -9.99 27.17
C LEU A 129 18.71 -10.18 27.53
N LYS A 130 19.23 -9.29 28.36
CA LYS A 130 20.57 -9.37 28.95
C LYS A 130 20.47 -9.99 30.33
N ILE A 131 21.28 -11.03 30.57
CA ILE A 131 21.36 -11.77 31.84
C ILE A 131 22.79 -11.59 32.37
N ALA A 132 22.95 -10.73 33.37
CA ALA A 132 24.23 -10.45 34.02
C ALA A 132 24.38 -11.27 35.30
N ALA A 133 25.22 -12.28 35.25
CA ALA A 133 25.51 -13.19 36.35
C ALA A 133 26.41 -12.53 37.42
N PRO A 134 26.34 -12.95 38.70
CA PRO A 134 27.28 -12.51 39.72
C PRO A 134 28.72 -12.95 39.41
N GLN A 135 28.90 -14.12 38.79
CA GLN A 135 30.19 -14.75 38.47
C GLN A 135 30.41 -14.90 36.95
N ALA A 136 31.62 -15.28 36.54
CA ALA A 136 31.94 -15.57 35.13
C ALA A 136 31.14 -16.77 34.61
N LEU A 137 30.54 -16.61 33.43
CA LEU A 137 29.84 -17.66 32.72
C LEU A 137 30.84 -18.49 31.92
N LYS A 138 30.55 -19.79 31.79
CA LYS A 138 31.28 -20.74 30.95
C LYS A 138 30.48 -21.00 29.68
N PRO A 139 30.80 -20.37 28.53
CA PRO A 139 30.01 -20.50 27.30
C PRO A 139 29.80 -21.96 26.85
N GLU A 140 30.77 -22.83 27.14
CA GLU A 140 30.86 -24.23 26.72
C GLU A 140 29.82 -25.15 27.38
N THR A 141 29.47 -24.95 28.66
CA THR A 141 28.44 -25.74 29.37
C THR A 141 27.13 -24.99 29.58
N LEU A 142 27.12 -23.66 29.40
CA LEU A 142 25.88 -22.89 29.41
C LEU A 142 25.06 -23.23 28.16
N ARG A 143 23.74 -23.34 28.31
CA ARG A 143 22.76 -23.42 27.22
C ARG A 143 21.69 -22.35 27.44
N ALA A 144 21.24 -21.72 26.37
CA ALA A 144 20.06 -20.87 26.43
C ALA A 144 18.84 -21.68 26.00
N PHE A 145 17.73 -21.43 26.67
CA PHE A 145 16.50 -22.18 26.49
C PHE A 145 15.30 -21.25 26.54
N ASN A 146 14.16 -21.79 26.14
CA ASN A 146 12.86 -21.19 26.31
C ASN A 146 11.82 -22.27 26.65
N SER A 147 10.66 -21.85 27.15
CA SER A 147 9.47 -22.72 27.28
C SER A 147 8.20 -21.87 27.41
N HIS A 148 7.04 -22.48 27.17
CA HIS A 148 5.74 -21.84 27.27
C HIS A 148 5.06 -22.07 28.62
N ALA A 149 4.11 -21.20 28.97
CA ALA A 149 3.32 -21.30 30.21
C ALA A 149 4.22 -21.45 31.45
N LEU A 150 4.12 -22.56 32.20
CA LEU A 150 4.99 -22.86 33.34
C LEU A 150 5.99 -24.00 33.04
N GLY A 151 6.41 -24.13 31.78
CA GLY A 151 7.44 -25.07 31.34
C GLY A 151 7.03 -26.05 30.23
N ALA A 152 5.87 -25.85 29.58
CA ALA A 152 5.45 -26.67 28.46
C ALA A 152 6.29 -26.37 27.20
N ASP A 153 6.52 -27.38 26.36
CA ASP A 153 7.25 -27.27 25.08
C ASP A 153 8.61 -26.55 25.25
N PHE A 154 9.48 -27.12 26.09
CA PHE A 154 10.85 -26.64 26.33
C PHE A 154 11.73 -26.86 25.11
N TYR A 155 12.55 -25.85 24.78
CA TYR A 155 13.44 -25.88 23.62
C TYR A 155 14.68 -25.00 23.80
N PHE A 156 15.73 -25.25 23.03
CA PHE A 156 16.96 -24.45 23.07
C PHE A 156 16.89 -23.21 22.18
N GLN A 157 17.57 -22.12 22.53
CA GLN A 157 17.64 -20.92 21.69
C GLN A 157 19.08 -20.37 21.59
N GLY A 158 19.31 -19.49 20.61
CA GLY A 158 20.60 -18.83 20.41
C GLY A 158 20.98 -17.94 21.58
N ARG A 159 22.30 -17.80 21.83
CA ARG A 159 22.86 -16.91 22.85
C ARG A 159 24.20 -16.33 22.38
N ALA A 160 24.47 -15.10 22.79
CA ALA A 160 25.85 -14.62 22.92
C ALA A 160 26.26 -14.69 24.40
N VAL A 161 27.52 -15.01 24.70
CA VAL A 161 28.06 -15.01 26.06
C VAL A 161 29.39 -14.25 26.08
N GLU A 162 29.48 -13.24 26.95
CA GLU A 162 30.67 -12.41 27.12
C GLU A 162 30.94 -12.18 28.62
N GLY A 163 32.00 -12.82 29.13
CA GLY A 163 32.43 -12.70 30.53
C GLY A 163 31.35 -13.15 31.53
N ARG A 164 30.60 -12.19 32.07
CA ARG A 164 29.49 -12.41 33.03
C ARG A 164 28.11 -12.22 32.42
N THR A 165 28.02 -11.92 31.14
CA THR A 165 26.77 -11.61 30.44
C THR A 165 26.38 -12.72 29.49
N ALA A 166 25.15 -13.20 29.55
CA ALA A 166 24.48 -13.87 28.43
C ALA A 166 23.45 -12.92 27.80
N THR A 167 23.33 -12.95 26.48
CA THR A 167 22.37 -12.12 25.73
C THR A 167 21.53 -13.00 24.80
N LEU A 168 20.21 -12.86 24.89
CA LEU A 168 19.21 -13.60 24.14
C LEU A 168 18.36 -12.62 23.32
N ARG A 169 17.93 -13.02 22.12
CA ARG A 169 16.99 -12.26 21.27
C ARG A 169 15.62 -12.92 21.33
N LEU A 170 14.58 -12.18 21.68
CA LEU A 170 13.23 -12.72 21.89
C LEU A 170 12.26 -12.15 20.86
N LEU A 171 11.56 -13.03 20.14
CA LEU A 171 10.46 -12.66 19.24
C LEU A 171 9.07 -12.82 19.89
N HIS A 172 8.98 -13.48 21.05
CA HIS A 172 7.74 -13.58 21.81
C HIS A 172 7.96 -13.77 23.32
N PHE A 173 6.93 -13.44 24.12
CA PHE A 173 6.92 -13.68 25.57
C PHE A 173 6.61 -15.13 25.95
N SER A 174 7.37 -15.61 26.94
CA SER A 174 7.62 -17.01 27.25
C SER A 174 8.50 -17.10 28.51
N ASN A 175 9.26 -18.19 28.71
CA ASN A 175 10.19 -18.38 29.82
C ASN A 175 11.66 -18.45 29.37
N PRO A 176 12.23 -17.36 28.79
CA PRO A 176 13.60 -17.37 28.31
C PRO A 176 14.61 -17.39 29.47
N GLY A 177 15.74 -18.06 29.25
CA GLY A 177 16.83 -18.08 30.21
C GLY A 177 18.06 -18.84 29.75
N VAL A 178 19.02 -18.93 30.65
CA VAL A 178 20.21 -19.77 30.53
C VAL A 178 20.31 -20.72 31.72
N ALA A 179 20.82 -21.92 31.46
CA ALA A 179 21.19 -22.87 32.49
C ALA A 179 22.47 -23.61 32.08
N VAL A 180 23.21 -24.12 33.06
CA VAL A 180 24.21 -25.17 32.80
C VAL A 180 23.44 -26.48 32.55
N ILE A 181 23.61 -27.04 31.35
CA ILE A 181 22.93 -28.26 30.89
C ILE A 181 23.97 -29.07 30.12
N GLU A 182 24.33 -30.22 30.66
CA GLU A 182 25.26 -31.17 30.02
C GLU A 182 24.51 -32.09 29.04
N GLU A 183 25.22 -32.74 28.13
CA GLU A 183 24.61 -33.70 27.18
C GLU A 183 23.94 -34.89 27.90
N SER A 184 24.47 -35.30 29.06
CA SER A 184 23.88 -36.32 29.93
C SER A 184 22.52 -35.94 30.51
N ASP A 185 22.22 -34.64 30.60
CA ASP A 185 21.00 -34.11 31.21
C ASP A 185 19.82 -34.23 30.23
N LEU A 186 20.13 -34.19 28.92
CA LEU A 186 19.20 -34.28 27.80
C LEU A 186 19.75 -35.19 26.68
N PRO A 187 19.81 -36.52 26.90
CA PRO A 187 20.39 -37.48 25.93
C PRO A 187 19.60 -37.61 24.62
N VAL A 188 18.41 -37.01 24.53
CA VAL A 188 17.64 -36.84 23.30
C VAL A 188 17.16 -35.40 23.25
N PRO A 189 17.60 -34.58 22.28
CA PRO A 189 17.12 -33.21 22.14
C PRO A 189 15.59 -33.14 21.95
N PRO A 190 14.92 -32.14 22.54
CA PRO A 190 13.48 -31.96 22.34
C PRO A 190 13.18 -31.66 20.87
N VAL A 191 11.97 -32.01 20.44
CA VAL A 191 11.44 -31.64 19.11
C VAL A 191 10.14 -30.88 19.34
N PRO A 192 10.18 -29.55 19.44
CA PRO A 192 9.01 -28.75 19.80
C PRO A 192 7.78 -28.95 18.91
N THR A 193 6.60 -28.62 19.45
CA THR A 193 5.33 -28.75 18.72
C THR A 193 5.17 -27.66 17.67
N SER A 194 5.58 -26.43 18.01
CA SER A 194 5.59 -25.27 17.10
C SER A 194 6.73 -25.35 16.08
N PRO A 195 6.48 -25.11 14.77
CA PRO A 195 7.53 -25.03 13.76
C PRO A 195 8.57 -23.92 14.02
N ARG A 196 8.17 -22.80 14.64
CA ARG A 196 9.09 -21.70 15.02
C ARG A 196 10.07 -22.17 16.09
N ASP A 197 9.55 -22.86 17.09
CA ASP A 197 10.29 -23.33 18.25
C ASP A 197 11.23 -24.48 17.86
N ARG A 198 10.83 -25.36 16.93
CA ARG A 198 11.74 -26.34 16.30
C ARG A 198 12.90 -25.66 15.58
N LEU A 199 12.60 -24.63 14.79
CA LEU A 199 13.61 -23.88 14.06
C LEU A 199 14.62 -23.23 15.02
N GLU A 200 14.17 -22.60 16.11
CA GLU A 200 15.04 -22.07 17.19
C GLU A 200 15.86 -23.17 17.88
N ASN A 201 15.23 -24.29 18.20
CA ASN A 201 15.86 -25.45 18.84
C ASN A 201 17.06 -26.00 18.06
N ASP A 202 16.88 -26.39 16.79
CA ASP A 202 18.01 -26.90 16.00
C ASP A 202 18.91 -25.80 15.41
N LEU A 203 18.63 -24.51 15.65
CA LEU A 203 19.63 -23.44 15.49
C LEU A 203 20.54 -23.32 16.71
N ALA A 204 20.05 -23.65 17.91
CA ALA A 204 20.82 -23.63 19.15
C ALA A 204 21.70 -24.89 19.37
N LEU A 205 21.54 -25.92 18.54
CA LEU A 205 22.23 -27.22 18.61
C LEU A 205 23.42 -27.37 17.63
N ASP A 206 23.78 -26.28 16.93
CA ASP A 206 25.09 -26.00 16.32
C ASP A 206 25.46 -26.51 14.88
N ILE A 207 26.37 -25.74 14.27
CA ILE A 207 27.21 -25.91 13.05
C ILE A 207 26.54 -26.07 11.67
N THR A 208 25.49 -26.88 11.47
CA THR A 208 25.04 -27.16 10.08
C THR A 208 24.28 -26.01 9.39
N LYS A 209 23.68 -25.09 10.16
CA LYS A 209 22.73 -24.10 9.62
C LYS A 209 23.38 -22.80 9.12
N GLU A 210 24.57 -22.42 9.59
CA GLU A 210 25.30 -21.26 9.04
C GLU A 210 25.72 -21.51 7.58
N THR A 211 26.28 -22.69 7.31
CA THR A 211 26.59 -23.12 5.94
C THR A 211 25.33 -23.19 5.09
N GLN A 212 24.22 -23.75 5.58
CA GLN A 212 22.96 -23.81 4.83
C GLN A 212 22.37 -22.42 4.52
N LEU A 213 22.50 -21.43 5.40
CA LEU A 213 22.06 -20.05 5.12
C LEU A 213 22.92 -19.38 4.04
N LEU A 214 24.22 -19.66 4.04
CA LEU A 214 25.17 -19.20 3.02
C LEU A 214 24.91 -19.90 1.67
N ASP A 215 24.76 -21.22 1.68
CA ASP A 215 24.47 -22.04 0.50
C ASP A 215 23.12 -21.66 -0.11
N ARG A 216 22.07 -21.47 0.69
CA ARG A 216 20.77 -21.00 0.20
C ARG A 216 20.87 -19.59 -0.41
N PHE A 217 21.71 -18.72 0.15
CA PHE A 217 21.97 -17.42 -0.48
C PHE A 217 22.61 -17.58 -1.85
N HIS A 218 23.72 -18.34 -1.95
CA HIS A 218 24.48 -18.44 -3.21
C HIS A 218 23.81 -19.34 -4.28
N ALA A 219 23.14 -20.43 -3.89
CA ALA A 219 22.58 -21.40 -4.82
C ALA A 219 21.15 -21.06 -5.30
N GLN A 220 20.39 -20.27 -4.52
CA GLN A 220 18.98 -19.97 -4.84
C GLN A 220 18.74 -18.46 -4.96
N LEU A 221 19.10 -17.70 -3.92
CA LEU A 221 18.67 -16.31 -3.80
C LEU A 221 19.49 -15.35 -4.68
N GLY A 222 20.81 -15.53 -4.78
CA GLY A 222 21.70 -14.77 -5.66
C GLY A 222 21.27 -14.83 -7.13
N PRO A 223 21.14 -16.03 -7.74
CA PRO A 223 20.65 -16.19 -9.10
C PRO A 223 19.23 -15.61 -9.32
N LEU A 224 18.35 -15.69 -8.31
CA LEU A 224 17.01 -15.10 -8.38
C LEU A 224 17.04 -13.55 -8.34
N LEU A 225 17.92 -12.96 -7.52
CA LEU A 225 18.17 -11.52 -7.44
C LEU A 225 18.82 -10.97 -8.72
N GLU A 226 19.72 -11.73 -9.35
CA GLU A 226 20.29 -11.37 -10.65
C GLU A 226 19.22 -11.46 -11.76
N ALA A 227 18.41 -12.52 -11.77
CA ALA A 227 17.30 -12.67 -12.72
C ALA A 227 16.16 -11.65 -12.51
N ALA A 228 16.09 -10.99 -11.35
CA ALA A 228 15.15 -9.91 -11.06
C ALA A 228 15.53 -8.58 -11.74
N LEU A 229 16.80 -8.37 -12.11
CA LEU A 229 17.26 -7.13 -12.75
C LEU A 229 16.52 -6.84 -14.07
N THR A 230 16.07 -7.90 -14.76
CA THR A 230 15.39 -7.84 -16.07
C THR A 230 13.93 -8.32 -16.02
N SER A 231 13.34 -8.56 -14.84
CA SER A 231 11.99 -9.10 -14.73
C SER A 231 11.26 -8.69 -13.44
N ASP A 232 10.20 -7.91 -13.59
CA ASP A 232 9.45 -7.31 -12.47
C ASP A 232 8.72 -8.35 -11.60
N ALA A 233 8.21 -9.42 -12.22
CA ALA A 233 7.61 -10.55 -11.51
C ALA A 233 8.65 -11.30 -10.66
N LYS A 234 9.88 -11.47 -11.18
CA LYS A 234 10.99 -12.02 -10.41
C LYS A 234 11.45 -11.04 -9.34
N LEU A 235 11.46 -9.73 -9.58
CA LEU A 235 11.82 -8.71 -8.58
C LEU A 235 10.91 -8.73 -7.35
N LYS A 236 9.58 -8.79 -7.54
CA LYS A 236 8.62 -8.91 -6.43
C LYS A 236 8.89 -10.20 -5.62
N THR A 237 9.15 -11.32 -6.31
CA THR A 237 9.48 -12.62 -5.70
C THR A 237 10.83 -12.63 -4.96
N ALA A 238 11.89 -12.14 -5.61
CA ALA A 238 13.26 -12.08 -5.09
C ALA A 238 13.36 -11.18 -3.87
N THR A 239 12.67 -10.04 -3.90
CA THR A 239 12.54 -9.12 -2.77
C THR A 239 11.92 -9.83 -1.57
N GLY A 240 10.78 -10.51 -1.75
CA GLY A 240 10.13 -11.27 -0.69
C GLY A 240 11.06 -12.34 -0.08
N GLN A 241 11.69 -13.16 -0.92
CA GLN A 241 12.61 -14.20 -0.46
C GLN A 241 13.86 -13.65 0.24
N PHE A 242 14.41 -12.52 -0.23
CA PHE A 242 15.54 -11.86 0.43
C PHE A 242 15.16 -11.28 1.79
N LEU A 243 13.99 -10.65 1.91
CA LEU A 243 13.50 -10.15 3.19
C LEU A 243 13.28 -11.28 4.20
N THR A 244 12.74 -12.42 3.76
CA THR A 244 12.62 -13.64 4.59
C THR A 244 13.99 -14.15 5.04
N TRP A 245 14.92 -14.38 4.10
CA TRP A 245 16.28 -14.84 4.41
C TRP A 245 17.02 -13.87 5.36
N ARG A 246 16.88 -12.55 5.13
CA ARG A 246 17.50 -11.51 5.96
C ARG A 246 16.88 -11.47 7.37
N SER A 247 15.56 -11.66 7.48
CA SER A 247 14.87 -11.78 8.78
C SER A 247 15.37 -13.00 9.57
N GLU A 248 15.59 -14.14 8.91
CA GLU A 248 16.20 -15.31 9.54
C GLU A 248 17.62 -15.03 10.06
N VAL A 249 18.46 -14.38 9.25
CA VAL A 249 19.84 -13.97 9.62
C VAL A 249 19.84 -12.98 10.80
N GLU A 250 18.93 -12.01 10.80
CA GLU A 250 18.81 -10.97 11.83
C GLU A 250 18.26 -11.51 13.15
N ARG A 251 17.26 -12.41 13.09
CA ARG A 251 16.78 -13.20 14.24
C ARG A 251 17.90 -14.00 14.88
N LEU A 252 18.83 -14.53 14.07
CA LEU A 252 20.00 -15.29 14.54
C LEU A 252 21.16 -14.44 15.04
N GLY A 253 21.11 -13.11 14.89
CA GLY A 253 22.23 -12.23 15.25
C GLY A 253 23.44 -12.34 14.33
N LEU A 254 23.32 -13.03 13.18
CA LEU A 254 24.41 -13.28 12.22
C LEU A 254 24.59 -12.12 11.22
N SER A 255 23.99 -10.95 11.48
CA SER A 255 24.00 -9.80 10.56
C SER A 255 25.40 -9.30 10.19
N GLU A 256 26.38 -9.37 11.10
CA GLU A 256 27.78 -9.03 10.79
C GLU A 256 28.49 -10.12 9.98
N VAL A 257 28.16 -11.40 10.19
CA VAL A 257 28.71 -12.53 9.43
C VAL A 257 28.29 -12.42 7.96
N TYR A 258 27.01 -12.16 7.71
CA TYR A 258 26.44 -12.05 6.36
C TYR A 258 26.37 -10.63 5.80
N LYS A 259 27.11 -9.66 6.35
CA LYS A 259 27.01 -8.26 5.90
C LYS A 259 27.26 -8.07 4.41
N THR A 260 28.13 -8.88 3.83
CA THR A 260 28.44 -8.88 2.39
C THR A 260 27.22 -9.31 1.56
N GLN A 261 26.57 -10.41 1.93
CA GLN A 261 25.39 -10.95 1.28
C GLN A 261 24.17 -10.03 1.48
N ILE A 262 24.02 -9.44 2.67
CA ILE A 262 22.98 -8.43 2.95
C ILE A 262 23.19 -7.20 2.06
N TYR A 263 24.41 -6.67 1.97
CA TYR A 263 24.73 -5.53 1.10
C TYR A 263 24.53 -5.85 -0.39
N GLN A 264 24.94 -7.04 -0.83
CA GLN A 264 24.74 -7.51 -2.20
C GLN A 264 23.25 -7.63 -2.55
N GLY A 265 22.43 -8.18 -1.64
CA GLY A 265 20.99 -8.33 -1.87
C GLY A 265 20.26 -6.99 -1.94
N TRP A 266 20.55 -6.05 -1.05
CA TRP A 266 19.99 -4.69 -1.15
C TRP A 266 20.44 -3.96 -2.42
N LYS A 267 21.70 -4.12 -2.82
CA LYS A 267 22.22 -3.55 -4.07
C LYS A 267 21.47 -4.10 -5.28
N LEU A 268 21.30 -5.43 -5.38
CA LEU A 268 20.59 -6.07 -6.49
C LEU A 268 19.09 -5.70 -6.51
N ILE A 269 18.44 -5.63 -5.34
CA ILE A 269 17.06 -5.13 -5.23
C ILE A 269 16.98 -3.68 -5.74
N ALA A 270 17.87 -2.79 -5.30
CA ALA A 270 17.86 -1.40 -5.73
C ALA A 270 18.06 -1.25 -7.25
N GLN A 271 19.00 -2.00 -7.84
CA GLN A 271 19.20 -2.05 -9.29
C GLN A 271 17.98 -2.64 -10.03
N GLY A 272 17.32 -3.65 -9.45
CA GLY A 272 16.10 -4.23 -9.99
C GLY A 272 14.93 -3.24 -10.00
N ILE A 273 14.74 -2.49 -8.90
CA ILE A 273 13.74 -1.40 -8.81
C ILE A 273 14.01 -0.33 -9.88
N GLU A 274 15.26 0.09 -10.04
CA GLU A 274 15.65 1.09 -11.05
C GLU A 274 15.27 0.61 -12.46
N GLY A 275 15.64 -0.62 -12.82
CA GLY A 275 15.23 -1.22 -14.10
C GLY A 275 13.72 -1.43 -14.23
N ALA A 276 13.00 -1.74 -13.16
CA ALA A 276 11.55 -1.90 -13.18
C ALA A 276 10.81 -0.57 -13.38
N VAL A 277 11.26 0.51 -12.73
CA VAL A 277 10.74 1.86 -12.93
C VAL A 277 10.99 2.34 -14.37
N GLU A 278 12.20 2.13 -14.91
CA GLU A 278 12.53 2.49 -16.29
C GLU A 278 11.72 1.69 -17.33
N ARG A 279 11.53 0.37 -17.11
CA ARG A 279 10.67 -0.48 -17.97
C ARG A 279 9.21 -0.06 -17.90
N ALA A 280 8.66 0.12 -16.69
CA ALA A 280 7.28 0.53 -16.51
C ALA A 280 7.03 1.91 -17.16
N HIS A 281 7.98 2.84 -17.09
CA HIS A 281 7.92 4.09 -17.83
C HIS A 281 7.88 3.88 -19.35
N ALA A 282 8.81 3.09 -19.91
CA ALA A 282 8.86 2.83 -21.34
C ALA A 282 7.57 2.14 -21.84
N GLU A 283 7.02 1.19 -21.08
CA GLU A 283 5.75 0.52 -21.40
C GLU A 283 4.54 1.47 -21.26
N CYS A 284 4.57 2.40 -20.31
CA CYS A 284 3.58 3.48 -20.18
C CYS A 284 3.59 4.38 -21.42
N ALA A 285 4.76 4.94 -21.77
CA ALA A 285 4.95 5.85 -22.90
C ALA A 285 4.55 5.21 -24.25
N VAL A 286 4.92 3.94 -24.47
CA VAL A 286 4.65 3.24 -25.75
C VAL A 286 3.20 2.75 -25.86
N ASN A 287 2.62 2.19 -24.80
CA ASN A 287 1.32 1.50 -24.87
C ASN A 287 0.15 2.31 -24.28
N SER A 288 0.41 3.47 -23.67
CA SER A 288 -0.57 4.19 -22.84
C SER A 288 -1.13 3.34 -21.69
N ASP A 289 -0.34 2.39 -21.15
CA ASP A 289 -0.77 1.45 -20.10
C ASP A 289 -0.68 2.10 -18.70
N LEU A 290 -1.81 2.63 -18.22
CA LEU A 290 -1.92 3.22 -16.88
C LEU A 290 -1.63 2.25 -15.73
N THR A 291 -1.66 0.93 -15.94
CA THR A 291 -1.28 -0.01 -14.88
C THR A 291 0.21 0.11 -14.52
N ARG A 292 1.02 0.68 -15.41
CA ARG A 292 2.45 0.90 -15.22
C ARG A 292 2.78 2.14 -14.39
N LEU A 293 1.92 3.17 -14.44
CA LEU A 293 1.98 4.25 -13.47
C LEU A 293 1.93 3.68 -12.05
N ARG A 294 0.95 2.82 -11.75
CA ARG A 294 0.82 2.15 -10.44
C ARG A 294 2.08 1.37 -10.03
N ASP A 295 2.73 0.66 -10.96
CA ASP A 295 3.99 -0.04 -10.65
C ASP A 295 5.12 0.94 -10.30
N ILE A 296 5.30 2.04 -11.06
CA ILE A 296 6.27 3.10 -10.74
C ILE A 296 5.99 3.70 -9.34
N VAL A 297 4.74 4.11 -9.10
CA VAL A 297 4.29 4.67 -7.82
C VAL A 297 4.58 3.73 -6.66
N THR A 298 4.24 2.45 -6.81
CA THR A 298 4.46 1.43 -5.78
C THR A 298 5.93 1.32 -5.39
N TRP A 299 6.83 1.33 -6.38
CA TRP A 299 8.26 1.28 -6.15
C TRP A 299 8.81 2.56 -5.51
N VAL A 300 8.45 3.74 -6.02
CA VAL A 300 8.84 5.04 -5.45
C VAL A 300 8.41 5.15 -3.98
N SER A 301 7.15 4.81 -3.69
CA SER A 301 6.59 4.82 -2.33
C SER A 301 7.29 3.82 -1.41
N TRP A 302 7.67 2.63 -1.89
CA TRP A 302 8.41 1.66 -1.08
C TRP A 302 9.84 2.12 -0.78
N VAL A 303 10.54 2.72 -1.75
CA VAL A 303 11.87 3.31 -1.55
C VAL A 303 11.81 4.43 -0.50
N LYS A 304 10.85 5.37 -0.62
CA LYS A 304 10.66 6.45 0.38
C LYS A 304 10.43 5.92 1.80
N ARG A 305 9.65 4.86 1.96
CA ARG A 305 9.31 4.27 3.27
C ARG A 305 10.33 3.27 3.83
N ASN A 306 11.40 2.94 3.09
CA ASN A 306 12.37 1.93 3.51
C ASN A 306 13.78 2.54 3.67
N PRO A 307 14.18 2.94 4.91
CA PRO A 307 15.47 3.56 5.17
C PRO A 307 16.69 2.74 4.69
N ARG A 308 16.54 1.40 4.59
CA ARG A 308 17.59 0.49 4.12
C ARG A 308 17.90 0.65 2.63
N LEU A 309 16.97 1.21 1.84
CA LEU A 309 17.16 1.52 0.41
C LEU A 309 17.70 2.94 0.17
N SER A 310 17.54 3.87 1.13
CA SER A 310 17.96 5.28 0.99
C SER A 310 19.40 5.48 0.45
N PRO A 311 20.43 4.73 0.90
CA PRO A 311 21.80 4.88 0.39
C PRO A 311 21.96 4.60 -1.11
N TYR A 312 21.08 3.78 -1.70
CA TYR A 312 21.15 3.36 -3.11
C TYR A 312 20.40 4.32 -4.06
N PHE A 313 19.51 5.15 -3.53
CA PHE A 313 18.67 6.09 -4.29
C PHE A 313 18.96 7.57 -4.01
N ASN A 314 20.02 7.86 -3.25
CA ASN A 314 20.50 9.23 -3.05
C ASN A 314 20.78 9.90 -4.41
N GLY A 315 20.18 11.07 -4.65
CA GLY A 315 20.22 11.77 -5.94
C GLY A 315 19.41 11.16 -7.08
N LYS A 316 18.76 9.99 -6.90
CA LYS A 316 17.93 9.33 -7.95
C LYS A 316 16.43 9.60 -7.82
N MET A 317 15.93 9.86 -6.62
CA MET A 317 14.48 9.95 -6.36
C MET A 317 13.74 10.95 -7.25
N ALA A 318 14.29 12.15 -7.46
CA ALA A 318 13.71 13.17 -8.32
C ALA A 318 13.50 12.68 -9.77
N ARG A 319 14.38 11.81 -10.29
CA ARG A 319 14.23 11.19 -11.61
C ARG A 319 13.07 10.20 -11.63
N PHE A 320 12.92 9.37 -10.60
CA PHE A 320 11.82 8.38 -10.57
C PHE A 320 10.45 9.04 -10.40
N GLU A 321 10.38 10.10 -9.60
CA GLU A 321 9.19 10.94 -9.49
C GLU A 321 8.89 11.66 -10.80
N GLN A 322 9.92 12.06 -11.55
CA GLN A 322 9.73 12.62 -12.88
C GLN A 322 9.19 11.58 -13.86
N LEU A 323 9.73 10.37 -13.92
CA LEU A 323 9.17 9.28 -14.73
C LEU A 323 7.72 8.96 -14.31
N ALA A 324 7.39 9.03 -13.02
CA ALA A 324 6.01 8.89 -12.56
C ALA A 324 5.11 10.03 -13.08
N ARG A 325 5.59 11.28 -13.06
CA ARG A 325 4.88 12.45 -13.61
C ARG A 325 4.74 12.41 -15.12
N ASP A 326 5.77 11.99 -15.85
CA ASP A 326 5.80 11.88 -17.31
C ASP A 326 4.78 10.84 -17.81
N CYS A 327 4.65 9.73 -17.08
CA CYS A 327 3.59 8.74 -17.28
C CYS A 327 2.22 9.23 -16.78
N ALA A 328 2.14 10.05 -15.71
CA ALA A 328 0.88 10.60 -15.19
C ALA A 328 0.38 11.85 -15.95
N ARG A 329 0.50 11.87 -17.28
CA ARG A 329 0.05 12.97 -18.14
C ARG A 329 -1.18 12.60 -18.94
N PHE A 330 -2.12 13.53 -18.99
CA PHE A 330 -3.42 13.32 -19.62
C PHE A 330 -3.80 14.55 -20.43
N GLU A 331 -4.71 14.38 -21.38
CA GLU A 331 -5.22 15.45 -22.23
C GLU A 331 -6.74 15.35 -22.27
N LEU A 332 -7.41 16.47 -22.00
CA LEU A 332 -8.84 16.62 -22.18
C LEU A 332 -9.09 17.39 -23.48
N GLU A 333 -9.54 16.68 -24.51
CA GLU A 333 -9.99 17.27 -25.77
C GLU A 333 -11.45 17.70 -25.63
N VAL A 334 -11.72 18.98 -25.87
CA VAL A 334 -13.05 19.60 -25.86
C VAL A 334 -13.41 20.00 -27.29
N ASN A 335 -14.48 19.45 -27.83
CA ASN A 335 -15.09 19.88 -29.09
C ASN A 335 -16.55 20.24 -28.81
N SER A 336 -16.97 21.48 -29.00
CA SER A 336 -18.35 21.89 -28.72
C SER A 336 -18.91 22.85 -29.76
N THR A 337 -20.17 22.67 -30.12
CA THR A 337 -21.01 23.66 -30.78
C THR A 337 -22.25 23.88 -29.94
N ILE A 338 -22.53 25.12 -29.55
CA ILE A 338 -23.77 25.50 -28.88
C ILE A 338 -24.47 26.56 -29.72
N THR A 339 -25.75 26.32 -30.00
CA THR A 339 -26.64 27.28 -30.66
C THR A 339 -27.70 27.74 -29.66
N MET A 340 -27.76 29.04 -29.39
CA MET A 340 -28.77 29.68 -28.55
C MET A 340 -29.80 30.40 -29.43
N ASP A 341 -31.05 29.95 -29.36
CA ASP A 341 -32.21 30.62 -29.95
C ASP A 341 -32.93 31.47 -28.89
N LEU A 342 -33.19 32.73 -29.25
CA LEU A 342 -33.84 33.76 -28.43
C LEU A 342 -34.80 34.58 -29.32
N GLY A 343 -36.03 34.09 -29.49
CA GLY A 343 -37.08 34.82 -30.22
C GLY A 343 -36.75 35.06 -31.68
N ASP A 344 -36.36 36.30 -32.00
CA ASP A 344 -35.97 36.80 -33.32
C ASP A 344 -34.45 36.68 -33.59
N ALA A 345 -33.68 36.11 -32.67
CA ALA A 345 -32.24 35.99 -32.75
C ALA A 345 -31.72 34.56 -32.51
N ARG A 346 -30.66 34.19 -33.25
CA ARG A 346 -29.94 32.91 -33.17
C ARG A 346 -28.44 33.16 -33.11
N PHE A 347 -27.75 32.57 -32.13
CA PHE A 347 -26.31 32.70 -31.94
C PHE A 347 -25.69 31.31 -31.86
N GLU A 348 -24.67 31.03 -32.66
CA GLU A 348 -24.01 29.73 -32.72
C GLU A 348 -22.50 29.93 -32.55
N SER A 349 -21.93 29.21 -31.59
CA SER A 349 -20.49 29.25 -31.29
C SER A 349 -19.92 27.83 -31.32
N THR A 350 -18.88 27.63 -32.14
CA THR A 350 -18.11 26.39 -32.22
C THR A 350 -16.72 26.63 -31.64
N VAL A 351 -16.33 25.78 -30.69
CA VAL A 351 -15.06 25.88 -29.96
C VAL A 351 -14.30 24.56 -29.95
N HIS A 352 -12.98 24.66 -29.82
CA HIS A 352 -12.07 23.54 -29.62
C HIS A 352 -11.02 23.92 -28.55
N THR A 353 -10.58 22.97 -27.73
CA THR A 353 -9.34 23.10 -26.95
C THR A 353 -8.82 21.74 -26.51
N ASN A 354 -7.52 21.62 -26.29
CA ASN A 354 -6.87 20.44 -25.72
C ASN A 354 -6.19 20.89 -24.42
N ILE A 355 -6.68 20.41 -23.29
CA ILE A 355 -6.26 20.85 -21.96
C ILE A 355 -5.29 19.80 -21.40
N PRO A 356 -3.99 20.11 -21.23
CA PRO A 356 -3.04 19.18 -20.65
C PRO A 356 -3.26 19.11 -19.13
N LEU A 357 -3.70 17.95 -18.64
CA LEU A 357 -3.90 17.70 -17.20
C LEU A 357 -2.62 17.09 -16.61
N MET A 358 -2.17 17.66 -15.49
CA MET A 358 -0.98 17.21 -14.75
C MET A 358 -1.30 17.02 -13.27
N PRO A 359 -0.57 16.17 -12.52
CA PRO A 359 -0.87 15.94 -11.11
C PRO A 359 -0.69 17.20 -10.26
N ALA A 360 -1.72 17.56 -9.47
CA ALA A 360 -1.75 18.77 -8.65
C ALA A 360 -1.37 18.47 -7.19
N GLY A 361 -0.12 18.79 -6.80
CA GLY A 361 0.34 18.62 -5.41
C GLY A 361 1.86 18.68 -5.25
N GLY A 362 2.33 18.68 -4.00
CA GLY A 362 3.75 18.72 -3.64
C GLY A 362 4.47 17.37 -3.73
N GLU A 363 5.80 17.39 -3.63
CA GLU A 363 6.73 16.28 -3.92
C GLU A 363 6.53 14.95 -3.14
N THR A 364 5.67 14.90 -2.11
CA THR A 364 5.68 13.80 -1.15
C THR A 364 4.91 12.55 -1.61
N ASP A 365 3.71 12.70 -2.18
CA ASP A 365 2.85 11.62 -2.65
C ASP A 365 2.25 11.97 -4.01
N LEU A 366 1.86 10.98 -4.83
CA LEU A 366 1.22 11.30 -6.10
C LEU A 366 -0.20 11.82 -5.89
N PRO A 367 -0.55 12.98 -6.48
CA PRO A 367 -1.89 13.53 -6.38
C PRO A 367 -2.99 12.57 -6.81
N THR A 368 -4.04 12.50 -6.00
CA THR A 368 -5.35 11.96 -6.40
C THR A 368 -6.13 12.91 -7.31
N THR A 369 -5.51 14.01 -7.73
CA THR A 369 -6.11 15.10 -8.47
C THR A 369 -5.19 15.49 -9.62
N LEU A 370 -5.70 15.54 -10.85
CA LEU A 370 -5.04 16.24 -11.95
C LEU A 370 -5.68 17.60 -12.15
N MET A 371 -4.88 18.61 -12.43
CA MET A 371 -5.34 19.93 -12.85
C MET A 371 -4.67 20.30 -14.17
N GLY A 372 -5.41 21.00 -15.03
CA GLY A 372 -4.89 21.53 -16.29
C GLY A 372 -5.68 22.75 -16.72
N HIS A 373 -5.05 23.57 -17.55
CA HIS A 373 -5.63 24.80 -18.06
C HIS A 373 -5.14 25.04 -19.50
N ALA A 374 -6.04 25.47 -20.40
CA ALA A 374 -5.68 25.86 -21.76
C ALA A 374 -6.62 26.92 -22.35
N PRO A 375 -6.17 27.74 -23.31
CA PRO A 375 -7.02 28.69 -24.01
C PRO A 375 -8.16 28.01 -24.78
N LEU A 376 -9.34 28.62 -24.76
CA LEU A 376 -10.48 28.19 -25.56
C LEU A 376 -10.41 28.78 -26.97
N GLU A 377 -10.25 27.94 -28.00
CA GLU A 377 -10.19 28.40 -29.39
C GLU A 377 -11.59 28.46 -30.01
N VAL A 378 -12.05 29.67 -30.37
CA VAL A 378 -13.29 29.83 -31.14
C VAL A 378 -13.01 29.52 -32.62
N ARG A 379 -13.50 28.36 -33.07
CA ARG A 379 -13.32 27.85 -34.44
C ARG A 379 -14.40 28.35 -35.41
N GLY A 380 -15.55 28.76 -34.90
CA GLY A 380 -16.62 29.36 -35.69
C GLY A 380 -17.59 30.17 -34.82
N TYR A 381 -18.14 31.24 -35.38
CA TYR A 381 -19.18 32.03 -34.74
C TYR A 381 -20.16 32.58 -35.78
N ARG A 382 -21.47 32.41 -35.54
CA ARG A 382 -22.56 32.89 -36.39
C ARG A 382 -23.60 33.58 -35.51
N ALA A 383 -24.07 34.74 -35.96
CA ALA A 383 -25.14 35.49 -35.31
C ALA A 383 -26.14 35.97 -36.36
N GLU A 384 -27.40 35.63 -36.16
CA GLU A 384 -28.53 35.98 -37.01
C GLU A 384 -29.56 36.69 -36.13
N ILE A 385 -30.01 37.88 -36.54
CA ILE A 385 -31.03 38.68 -35.82
C ILE A 385 -31.99 39.21 -36.87
N GLU A 386 -33.29 39.01 -36.67
CA GLU A 386 -34.30 39.42 -37.66
C GLU A 386 -34.18 40.92 -37.96
N ASN A 387 -34.19 41.27 -39.25
CA ASN A 387 -34.06 42.65 -39.73
C ASN A 387 -32.77 43.40 -39.34
N CYS A 388 -31.72 42.70 -38.90
CA CYS A 388 -30.41 43.28 -38.62
C CYS A 388 -29.26 42.56 -39.33
N THR A 389 -28.24 43.32 -39.72
CA THR A 389 -26.93 42.78 -40.10
C THR A 389 -26.05 42.73 -38.86
N VAL A 390 -25.48 41.56 -38.56
CA VAL A 390 -24.52 41.38 -37.46
C VAL A 390 -23.13 41.15 -38.05
N THR A 391 -22.13 41.84 -37.50
CA THR A 391 -20.71 41.63 -37.79
C THR A 391 -19.99 41.28 -36.50
N PRO A 392 -19.73 39.98 -36.24
CA PRO A 392 -18.89 39.55 -35.14
C PRO A 392 -17.47 40.10 -35.30
N GLY A 393 -16.90 40.59 -34.22
CA GLY A 393 -15.47 40.88 -34.09
C GLY A 393 -14.69 39.65 -33.65
N THR A 394 -13.37 39.79 -33.53
CA THR A 394 -12.51 38.72 -33.04
C THR A 394 -12.88 38.37 -31.58
N PRO A 395 -13.16 37.09 -31.27
CA PRO A 395 -13.38 36.67 -29.89
C PRO A 395 -12.14 36.95 -29.03
N VAL A 396 -12.37 37.51 -27.84
CA VAL A 396 -11.34 37.70 -26.83
C VAL A 396 -11.45 36.54 -25.85
N ALA A 397 -10.54 35.57 -25.96
CA ALA A 397 -10.38 34.53 -24.96
C ALA A 397 -9.69 35.13 -23.73
N GLN A 398 -10.34 35.10 -22.56
CA GLN A 398 -9.80 35.66 -21.33
C GLN A 398 -10.13 34.83 -20.08
N LEU A 399 -10.02 33.52 -20.20
CA LEU A 399 -9.47 32.65 -19.15
C LEU A 399 -9.14 31.29 -19.79
N ASP A 400 -8.27 30.53 -19.13
CA ASP A 400 -8.08 29.13 -19.46
C ASP A 400 -9.27 28.28 -18.99
N VAL A 401 -9.54 27.17 -19.69
CA VAL A 401 -10.50 26.16 -19.24
C VAL A 401 -9.83 25.30 -18.17
N GLU A 402 -10.18 25.52 -16.91
CA GLU A 402 -9.67 24.73 -15.79
C GLU A 402 -10.44 23.42 -15.67
N ALA A 403 -9.71 22.33 -15.43
CA ALA A 403 -10.22 20.97 -15.40
C ALA A 403 -9.61 20.21 -14.22
N GLU A 404 -10.44 19.78 -13.26
CA GLU A 404 -10.02 18.93 -12.13
C GLU A 404 -10.50 17.48 -12.33
N LEU A 405 -9.58 16.52 -12.32
CA LEU A 405 -9.87 15.09 -12.45
C LEU A 405 -9.54 14.33 -11.15
N GLY A 406 -10.57 13.76 -10.52
CA GLY A 406 -10.39 12.82 -9.41
C GLY A 406 -9.84 11.46 -9.87
N LEU A 407 -8.63 11.10 -9.45
CA LEU A 407 -8.03 9.78 -9.63
C LEU A 407 -8.38 8.84 -8.47
N ALA A 408 -9.64 8.39 -8.38
CA ALA A 408 -10.10 7.38 -7.42
C ALA A 408 -9.58 5.95 -7.72
N TRP A 409 -8.51 5.82 -8.52
CA TRP A 409 -8.27 4.68 -9.39
C TRP A 409 -7.02 3.87 -9.04
N LEU A 410 -7.17 2.93 -8.10
CA LEU A 410 -6.26 1.78 -7.96
C LEU A 410 -6.94 0.44 -8.26
N ASP A 411 -8.27 0.43 -8.41
CA ASP A 411 -9.10 -0.71 -8.81
C ASP A 411 -9.68 -0.46 -10.20
N THR A 412 -9.21 -1.21 -11.21
CA THR A 412 -9.45 -0.98 -12.64
C THR A 412 -10.87 -1.36 -13.12
N THR A 413 -11.87 -1.23 -12.25
CA THR A 413 -13.27 -1.63 -12.46
C THR A 413 -14.31 -0.53 -12.22
N ALA A 414 -13.90 0.64 -11.68
CA ALA A 414 -14.76 1.82 -11.56
C ALA A 414 -14.97 2.52 -12.93
N GLY A 415 -15.36 3.80 -12.92
CA GLY A 415 -15.39 4.69 -14.10
C GLY A 415 -14.64 5.99 -13.81
N ILE A 416 -14.41 6.83 -14.83
CA ILE A 416 -13.92 8.20 -14.59
C ILE A 416 -14.91 8.84 -13.61
N PRO A 417 -14.51 9.16 -12.36
CA PRO A 417 -15.48 9.31 -11.28
C PRO A 417 -16.23 10.64 -11.41
N PHE A 418 -15.48 11.71 -11.73
CA PHE A 418 -15.99 13.00 -12.16
C PHE A 418 -14.85 13.77 -12.84
N LEU A 419 -15.24 14.76 -13.64
CA LEU A 419 -14.39 15.85 -14.11
C LEU A 419 -15.10 17.16 -13.74
N ASP A 420 -14.46 18.03 -12.98
CA ASP A 420 -14.96 19.38 -12.76
C ASP A 420 -14.39 20.32 -13.81
N LEU A 421 -15.27 20.95 -14.60
CA LEU A 421 -14.90 21.82 -15.72
C LEU A 421 -15.30 23.27 -15.42
N LEU A 422 -14.39 24.21 -15.65
CA LEU A 422 -14.65 25.65 -15.62
C LEU A 422 -14.47 26.22 -17.03
N PRO A 423 -15.55 26.64 -17.75
CA PRO A 423 -15.52 26.98 -19.18
C PRO A 423 -14.78 28.29 -19.52
N GLY A 424 -13.99 28.83 -18.60
CA GLY A 424 -13.35 30.14 -18.70
C GLY A 424 -14.35 31.28 -18.91
N TYR A 425 -13.82 32.43 -19.34
CA TYR A 425 -14.64 33.57 -19.78
C TYR A 425 -14.12 34.06 -21.12
N ASN A 426 -15.00 34.06 -22.13
CA ASN A 426 -14.73 34.68 -23.42
C ASN A 426 -15.67 35.87 -23.65
N ARG A 427 -15.33 36.75 -24.59
CA ARG A 427 -16.23 37.78 -25.13
C ARG A 427 -16.21 37.72 -26.63
N VAL A 428 -17.38 37.81 -27.26
CA VAL A 428 -17.50 38.03 -28.71
C VAL A 428 -18.03 39.44 -28.93
N PRO A 429 -17.17 40.48 -29.03
CA PRO A 429 -17.64 41.80 -29.38
C PRO A 429 -18.28 41.76 -30.78
N GLY A 430 -19.38 42.46 -31.00
CA GLY A 430 -20.05 42.49 -32.29
C GLY A 430 -20.74 43.81 -32.57
N THR A 431 -20.80 44.16 -33.85
CA THR A 431 -21.52 45.34 -34.34
C THR A 431 -22.83 44.92 -34.99
N ILE A 432 -23.93 45.52 -34.57
CA ILE A 432 -25.29 45.24 -35.05
C ILE A 432 -25.83 46.50 -35.76
N VAL A 433 -26.37 46.33 -36.97
CA VAL A 433 -27.03 47.39 -37.75
C VAL A 433 -28.43 46.91 -38.14
N CYS A 434 -29.48 47.51 -37.58
CA CYS A 434 -30.86 47.10 -37.84
C CYS A 434 -31.55 48.04 -38.83
N LYS A 435 -32.46 47.52 -39.67
CA LYS A 435 -33.22 48.31 -40.67
C LYS A 435 -34.00 49.49 -40.05
N THR A 436 -34.37 49.37 -38.78
CA THR A 436 -35.09 50.39 -38.00
C THR A 436 -34.19 51.48 -37.41
N SER A 437 -32.87 51.26 -37.34
CA SER A 437 -31.89 52.19 -36.80
C SER A 437 -30.56 52.07 -37.56
N ASN A 438 -30.31 53.00 -38.49
CA ASN A 438 -29.07 53.05 -39.29
C ASN A 438 -27.79 53.36 -38.48
N SER A 439 -27.89 53.54 -37.16
CA SER A 439 -26.74 53.70 -36.27
C SER A 439 -26.22 52.33 -35.83
N PRO A 440 -24.93 52.00 -36.08
CA PRO A 440 -24.33 50.76 -35.58
C PRO A 440 -24.28 50.75 -34.06
N VAL A 441 -24.64 49.62 -33.45
CA VAL A 441 -24.50 49.38 -32.01
C VAL A 441 -23.45 48.29 -31.80
N THR A 442 -22.38 48.63 -31.08
CA THR A 442 -21.36 47.65 -30.66
C THR A 442 -21.66 47.17 -29.23
N ARG A 443 -21.68 45.86 -29.03
CA ARG A 443 -21.87 45.22 -27.71
C ARG A 443 -21.20 43.84 -27.69
N ASP A 444 -21.02 43.28 -26.50
CA ASP A 444 -20.72 41.85 -26.37
C ASP A 444 -21.93 41.03 -26.81
N LEU A 445 -21.71 40.07 -27.71
CA LEU A 445 -22.69 39.10 -28.17
C LEU A 445 -22.62 37.84 -27.28
N PRO A 446 -23.71 37.04 -27.19
CA PRO A 446 -23.71 35.76 -26.49
C PRO A 446 -22.59 34.84 -27.01
N ASP A 447 -21.79 34.33 -26.10
CA ASP A 447 -20.59 33.53 -26.38
C ASP A 447 -20.79 32.06 -25.96
N TRP A 448 -19.77 31.23 -26.17
CA TRP A 448 -19.82 29.83 -25.77
C TRP A 448 -19.86 29.65 -24.24
N SER A 449 -19.00 30.34 -23.48
CA SER A 449 -18.85 30.05 -22.04
C SER A 449 -20.11 30.41 -21.25
N SER A 450 -20.78 31.52 -21.59
CA SER A 450 -22.09 31.90 -21.03
C SER A 450 -23.23 30.97 -21.48
N SER A 451 -23.17 30.46 -22.71
CA SER A 451 -24.18 29.52 -23.22
C SER A 451 -24.05 28.14 -22.58
N PHE A 452 -22.82 27.61 -22.48
CA PHE A 452 -22.50 26.38 -21.73
C PHE A 452 -22.92 26.54 -20.27
N SER A 453 -22.49 27.62 -19.61
CA SER A 453 -22.85 27.88 -18.20
C SER A 453 -24.35 27.89 -17.95
N THR A 454 -25.15 28.41 -18.89
CA THR A 454 -26.61 28.46 -18.76
C THR A 454 -27.27 27.10 -19.07
N ALA A 455 -26.71 26.33 -20.01
CA ALA A 455 -27.22 25.02 -20.40
C ALA A 455 -26.86 23.88 -19.42
N HIS A 456 -25.83 24.07 -18.57
CA HIS A 456 -25.33 23.11 -17.58
C HIS A 456 -25.59 23.54 -16.13
N LEU A 457 -26.57 24.42 -15.87
CA LEU A 457 -26.92 24.85 -14.49
C LEU A 457 -27.35 23.69 -13.58
N ASP A 458 -27.78 22.56 -14.15
CA ASP A 458 -28.10 21.31 -13.49
C ASP A 458 -26.86 20.51 -13.03
N GLU A 459 -25.72 20.70 -13.69
CA GLU A 459 -24.42 20.07 -13.38
C GLU A 459 -23.50 20.98 -12.54
N CYS A 460 -23.95 22.19 -12.17
CA CYS A 460 -23.13 23.17 -11.43
C CYS A 460 -22.96 22.78 -9.94
N SER A 461 -21.71 22.65 -9.50
CA SER A 461 -21.35 22.36 -8.12
C SER A 461 -21.48 23.61 -7.22
N PRO A 462 -21.56 23.46 -5.89
CA PRO A 462 -21.54 24.59 -4.95
C PRO A 462 -20.28 25.46 -5.03
N GLU A 463 -19.20 24.95 -5.64
CA GLU A 463 -17.92 25.63 -5.83
C GLU A 463 -17.85 26.39 -7.17
N GLY A 464 -18.86 26.25 -8.03
CA GLY A 464 -18.99 26.96 -9.31
C GLY A 464 -18.46 26.20 -10.53
N CYS A 465 -17.92 25.00 -10.34
CA CYS A 465 -17.48 24.11 -11.42
C CYS A 465 -18.65 23.29 -11.99
N TYR A 466 -18.59 22.92 -13.26
CA TYR A 466 -19.56 21.99 -13.85
C TYR A 466 -19.05 20.56 -13.69
N ARG A 467 -19.75 19.76 -12.87
CA ARG A 467 -19.35 18.39 -12.55
C ARG A 467 -19.87 17.40 -13.58
N ILE A 468 -18.94 16.81 -14.32
CA ILE A 468 -19.21 15.94 -15.46
C ILE A 468 -18.94 14.48 -15.06
N GLU A 469 -20.03 13.75 -14.87
CA GLU A 469 -20.06 12.32 -14.49
C GLU A 469 -20.54 11.45 -15.68
N ASP A 470 -20.80 10.16 -15.47
CA ASP A 470 -21.33 9.22 -16.49
C ASP A 470 -20.55 9.19 -17.82
N TRP A 471 -19.24 8.99 -17.74
CA TRP A 471 -18.36 8.83 -18.89
C TRP A 471 -18.53 7.48 -19.58
N GLN A 472 -18.60 7.47 -20.91
CA GLN A 472 -18.51 6.22 -21.69
C GLN A 472 -17.06 5.71 -21.66
N PRO A 473 -16.79 4.46 -21.25
CA PRO A 473 -15.43 3.92 -21.23
C PRO A 473 -14.79 3.91 -22.62
N GLY A 474 -13.53 4.34 -22.69
CA GLY A 474 -12.75 4.38 -23.93
C GLY A 474 -11.97 3.09 -24.22
N VAL A 475 -11.12 3.14 -25.24
CA VAL A 475 -10.18 2.07 -25.62
C VAL A 475 -8.81 2.65 -25.97
N GLY A 476 -7.74 1.90 -25.65
CA GLY A 476 -6.36 2.33 -25.91
C GLY A 476 -5.99 3.54 -25.06
N SER A 477 -5.53 4.61 -25.70
CA SER A 477 -5.21 5.89 -25.02
C SER A 477 -6.45 6.71 -24.64
N VAL A 478 -7.63 6.43 -25.19
CA VAL A 478 -8.88 7.08 -24.76
C VAL A 478 -9.36 6.38 -23.49
N LEU A 479 -9.47 7.14 -22.40
CA LEU A 479 -9.97 6.64 -21.11
C LEU A 479 -11.49 6.71 -21.04
N GLY A 480 -12.06 7.76 -21.62
CA GLY A 480 -13.50 7.86 -21.81
C GLY A 480 -13.93 9.09 -22.57
N THR A 481 -15.20 9.08 -22.95
CA THR A 481 -15.86 10.16 -23.69
C THR A 481 -17.19 10.52 -23.05
N LYS A 482 -17.46 11.81 -22.90
CA LYS A 482 -18.78 12.35 -22.58
C LYS A 482 -19.30 13.07 -23.82
N THR A 483 -20.52 12.77 -24.22
CA THR A 483 -21.19 13.42 -25.34
C THR A 483 -22.52 14.00 -24.90
N TYR A 484 -22.72 15.28 -25.17
CA TYR A 484 -24.00 15.97 -25.05
C TYR A 484 -24.52 16.23 -26.46
N GLU A 485 -25.71 15.69 -26.78
CA GLU A 485 -26.47 16.03 -27.98
C GLU A 485 -27.91 16.25 -27.54
N ARG A 486 -28.19 17.48 -27.08
CA ARG A 486 -29.41 17.82 -26.33
C ARG A 486 -29.98 19.19 -26.68
N THR A 487 -31.23 19.41 -26.26
CA THR A 487 -31.89 20.73 -26.34
C THR A 487 -32.38 21.12 -24.95
N VAL A 488 -31.89 22.25 -24.42
CA VAL A 488 -32.12 22.70 -23.05
C VAL A 488 -32.86 24.05 -23.05
N PRO A 489 -34.11 24.13 -22.55
CA PRO A 489 -34.80 25.39 -22.34
C PRO A 489 -34.36 26.01 -21.00
N ALA A 490 -33.68 27.16 -21.03
CA ALA A 490 -33.15 27.83 -19.84
C ALA A 490 -33.21 29.35 -19.97
N ALA A 491 -33.51 30.06 -18.88
CA ALA A 491 -33.54 31.54 -18.83
C ALA A 491 -34.34 32.24 -19.96
N GLY A 492 -35.42 31.63 -20.44
CA GLY A 492 -36.24 32.15 -21.55
C GLY A 492 -35.64 31.98 -22.94
N ARG A 493 -34.63 31.12 -23.09
CA ARG A 493 -33.90 30.79 -24.32
C ARG A 493 -33.95 29.28 -24.55
N VAL A 494 -33.64 28.86 -25.77
CA VAL A 494 -33.45 27.44 -26.12
C VAL A 494 -32.01 27.23 -26.55
N TYR A 495 -31.32 26.30 -25.91
CA TYR A 495 -29.94 25.94 -26.21
C TYR A 495 -29.91 24.57 -26.89
N HIS A 496 -29.44 24.52 -28.14
CA HIS A 496 -29.11 23.29 -28.83
C HIS A 496 -27.62 23.03 -28.66
N GLU A 497 -27.27 21.95 -27.97
CA GLU A 497 -25.90 21.59 -27.64
C GLU A 497 -25.45 20.36 -28.43
N LYS A 498 -24.25 20.45 -29.01
CA LYS A 498 -23.45 19.32 -29.45
C LYS A 498 -22.02 19.43 -28.92
N THR A 499 -21.75 18.80 -27.78
CA THR A 499 -20.45 18.79 -27.10
C THR A 499 -19.91 17.37 -27.00
N THR A 500 -18.63 17.19 -27.28
CA THR A 500 -17.88 15.96 -27.04
C THR A 500 -16.62 16.29 -26.24
N LEU A 501 -16.47 15.64 -25.09
CA LEU A 501 -15.31 15.71 -24.22
C LEU A 501 -14.61 14.35 -24.27
N THR A 502 -13.32 14.32 -24.60
CA THR A 502 -12.54 13.07 -24.69
C THR A 502 -11.33 13.15 -23.79
N LEU A 503 -11.31 12.31 -22.74
CA LEU A 503 -10.15 12.21 -21.85
C LEU A 503 -9.18 11.16 -22.41
N ARG A 504 -7.93 11.56 -22.61
CA ARG A 504 -6.84 10.74 -23.15
C ARG A 504 -5.72 10.62 -22.12
N HIS A 505 -5.11 9.43 -22.03
CA HIS A 505 -3.80 9.25 -21.45
C HIS A 505 -2.75 9.63 -22.49
N ALA A 506 -1.86 10.57 -22.15
CA ALA A 506 -0.91 11.21 -23.06
C ALA A 506 0.48 11.33 -22.41
N PRO A 507 1.14 10.17 -22.14
CA PRO A 507 2.46 10.12 -21.50
C PRO A 507 3.58 10.71 -22.39
N LEU A 508 4.70 11.10 -21.76
CA LEU A 508 5.91 11.61 -22.44
C LEU A 508 7.00 10.55 -22.70
#